data_AF-A0A9Q1F3P5-F1
#
_entry.id   AF-A0A9Q1F3P5-F1
#
_cell.length_a   1.000
_cell.length_b   1.000
_cell.length_c   1.000
_cell.angle_alpha   90.00
_cell.angle_beta   90.00
_cell.angle_gamma   90.00
#
_symmetry.space_group_name_H-M   'P 1'
#
loop_
_entity.id
_entity.type
_entity.pdbx_description
1 polymer ?
#
loop_
_entity_poly.entity_id
_entity_poly.type
_entity_poly.pdbx_seq_one_letter_code
_entity_poly.pdbx_strand_id
1 'polypeptide(L)' 'MIGDTANLEDLVSPDVTHIVAEVESPFHTQELKDLLHRYPQALPVQKTWLEVCFSKQRQVDTAKYLLDFN' A
#
# COMPACT_ATOMS: atom_id res chain seq x y z
N MET A 1 -0.10 27.86 -3.69
CA MET A 1 1.13 27.15 -4.07
C MET A 1 1.82 26.79 -2.77
N ILE A 2 1.74 25.52 -2.37
CA ILE A 2 2.57 25.00 -1.28
C ILE A 2 3.62 24.18 -2.00
N GLY A 3 4.84 24.72 -2.02
CA GLY A 3 6.03 24.04 -2.50
C GLY A 3 6.55 23.05 -1.46
N ASP A 4 7.54 22.29 -1.91
CA ASP A 4 8.44 21.44 -1.11
C ASP A 4 7.84 20.12 -0.61
N THR A 5 8.03 19.10 -1.46
CA THR A 5 8.48 17.74 -1.12
C THR A 5 8.32 17.35 0.35
N ALA A 6 7.10 17.07 0.80
CA ALA A 6 6.93 16.04 1.82
C ALA A 6 7.32 14.74 1.13
N ASN A 7 8.43 14.15 1.54
CA ASN A 7 8.73 12.76 1.21
C ASN A 7 7.50 11.95 1.68
N LEU A 8 6.68 11.47 0.74
CA LEU A 8 5.46 10.71 1.08
C LEU A 8 5.81 9.48 1.94
N GLU A 9 7.07 9.04 1.88
CA GLU A 9 7.65 7.96 2.67
C GLU A 9 7.75 8.29 4.17
N ASP A 10 7.90 9.55 4.57
CA ASP A 10 8.02 9.96 5.98
C ASP A 10 6.69 10.41 6.61
N LEU A 11 5.66 10.68 5.79
CA LEU A 11 4.35 11.11 6.26
C LEU A 11 3.39 9.94 6.38
N VAL A 12 3.81 8.86 7.05
CA VAL A 12 2.95 7.71 7.27
C VAL A 12 1.98 8.03 8.41
N SER A 13 0.85 8.63 8.03
CA SER A 13 -0.25 8.95 8.94
C SER A 13 -0.68 7.71 9.73
N PRO A 14 -1.08 7.81 11.01
CA PRO A 14 -1.66 6.67 11.75
C PRO A 14 -2.87 6.04 11.03
N ASP A 15 -3.49 6.75 10.09
CA ASP A 15 -4.67 6.33 9.35
C ASP A 15 -4.35 5.60 8.02
N VAL A 16 -3.21 4.90 7.92
CA VAL A 16 -2.93 4.07 6.73
C VAL A 16 -4.04 3.04 6.56
N THR A 17 -4.67 3.05 5.38
CA THR A 17 -5.74 2.10 5.02
C THR A 17 -5.28 1.02 4.06
N HIS A 18 -4.26 1.30 3.24
CA HIS A 18 -3.76 0.39 2.22
C HIS A 18 -2.23 0.51 2.13
N ILE A 19 -1.56 -0.63 1.98
CA ILE A 19 -0.13 -0.69 1.70
C ILE A 19 0.01 -1.29 0.31
N VAL A 20 0.41 -0.46 -0.64
CA VAL A 20 0.62 -0.88 -2.02
C VAL A 20 2.04 -1.41 -2.16
N ALA A 21 2.20 -2.67 -2.54
CA ALA A 21 3.52 -3.30 -2.62
C ALA A 21 3.66 -4.24 -3.82
N GLU A 22 4.92 -4.46 -4.21
CA GLU A 22 5.34 -5.44 -5.21
C GLU A 22 6.31 -6.41 -4.53
N VAL A 23 5.89 -7.67 -4.38
CA VAL A 23 6.62 -8.67 -3.59
C VAL A 23 7.39 -9.59 -4.52
N GLU A 24 8.61 -9.18 -4.86
CA GLU A 24 9.50 -9.93 -5.75
C GLU A 24 10.51 -10.83 -5.01
N SER A 25 10.67 -10.65 -3.69
CA SER A 25 11.66 -11.37 -2.89
C SER A 25 11.18 -11.61 -1.46
N PRO A 26 11.76 -12.60 -0.74
CA PRO A 26 11.47 -12.82 0.68
C PRO A 26 11.79 -11.59 1.56
N PHE A 27 12.75 -10.76 1.14
CA PHE A 27 13.06 -9.51 1.83
C PHE A 27 11.89 -8.51 1.74
N HIS A 28 11.28 -8.35 0.56
CA HIS A 28 10.09 -7.51 0.38
C HIS A 28 8.89 -8.02 1.21
N THR A 29 8.74 -9.35 1.32
CA THR A 29 7.73 -9.95 2.20
C THR A 29 7.94 -9.56 3.66
N GLN A 30 9.19 -9.57 4.12
CA GLN A 30 9.50 -9.22 5.51
C GLN A 30 9.24 -7.72 5.78
N GLU A 31 9.69 -6.84 4.89
CA GLU A 31 9.44 -5.40 5.00
C GLU A 31 7.93 -5.09 5.06
N LEU A 32 7.14 -5.75 4.20
CA LEU A 32 5.70 -5.60 4.20
C LEU A 32 5.05 -6.12 5.50
N LYS A 33 5.53 -7.23 6.06
CA LYS A 33 5.08 -7.74 7.36
C LYS A 33 5.39 -6.74 8.48
N ASP A 34 6.57 -6.12 8.46
CA ASP A 34 6.95 -5.11 9.46
C ASP A 34 6.04 -3.87 9.38
N LEU A 35 5.67 -3.45 8.16
CA LEU A 35 4.70 -2.38 7.94
C LEU A 35 3.28 -2.75 8.40
N LEU A 36 2.82 -3.98 8.13
CA LEU A 36 1.52 -4.47 8.61
C LEU A 36 1.48 -4.61 10.13
N HIS A 37 2.61 -4.90 10.77
CA HIS A 37 2.71 -4.88 12.22
C HIS A 37 2.54 -3.46 12.79
N ARG A 38 3.06 -2.44 12.07
CA ARG A 38 2.88 -1.03 12.43
C ARG A 38 1.47 -0.51 12.15
N TYR A 39 0.81 -1.04 11.12
CA TYR A 39 -0.53 -0.65 10.67
C TYR A 39 -1.45 -1.87 10.53
N PRO A 40 -1.91 -2.46 11.65
CA PRO A 40 -2.68 -3.71 11.64
C PRO A 40 -4.03 -3.62 10.92
N GLN A 41 -4.57 -2.41 10.73
CA GLN A 41 -5.79 -2.15 9.99
C GLN A 41 -5.58 -2.02 8.47
N ALA A 42 -4.33 -1.85 8.01
CA ALA A 42 -4.06 -1.57 6.61
C ALA A 42 -4.13 -2.84 5.76
N LEU A 43 -4.70 -2.71 4.57
CA LEU A 43 -4.82 -3.81 3.62
C LEU A 43 -3.60 -3.86 2.68
N PRO A 44 -2.86 -4.97 2.63
CA PRO A 44 -1.77 -5.14 1.68
C PRO A 44 -2.34 -5.45 0.30
N VAL A 45 -2.06 -4.60 -0.69
CA VAL A 45 -2.61 -4.71 -2.05
C VAL A 45 -1.52 -4.64 -3.11
N GLN A 46 -1.74 -5.32 -4.23
CA GLN A 46 -0.90 -5.25 -5.41
C GLN A 46 -0.98 -3.86 -6.05
N LYS A 47 0.12 -3.43 -6.68
CA LYS A 47 0.20 -2.17 -7.45
C LYS A 47 -0.91 -2.01 -8.50
N THR A 48 -1.34 -3.12 -9.10
CA THR A 48 -2.45 -3.17 -10.07
C THR A 48 -3.76 -2.61 -9.52
N TRP A 49 -4.00 -2.67 -8.21
CA TRP A 49 -5.16 -2.03 -7.58
C TRP A 49 -5.16 -0.51 -7.77
N LEU A 50 -4.00 0.12 -7.55
CA LEU A 50 -3.84 1.56 -7.68
C LEU A 50 -3.99 2.00 -9.13
N GLU A 51 -3.44 1.23 -10.07
CA GLU A 51 -3.58 1.46 -11.51
C GLU A 51 -5.04 1.41 -11.96
N VAL A 52 -5.82 0.45 -11.44
CA VAL A 52 -7.25 0.36 -11.74
C VAL A 52 -8.05 1.48 -11.07
N CYS A 53 -7.71 1.85 -9.83
CA CYS A 53 -8.33 2.99 -9.17
C CYS A 53 -8.12 4.27 -9.97
N PHE A 54 -6.89 4.50 -10.43
CA PHE A 54 -6.53 5.62 -11.28
C PHE A 54 -7.28 5.58 -12.62
N SER A 55 -7.27 4.44 -13.32
CA SER A 55 -7.97 4.30 -14.60
C SER A 55 -9.47 4.58 -14.49
N LYS A 56 -10.10 4.18 -13.39
CA LYS A 56 -11.54 4.37 -13.15
C LYS A 56 -11.88 5.66 -12.40
N GLN A 57 -10.87 6.43 -12.01
CA GLN A 57 -11.01 7.64 -11.17
C GLN A 57 -11.87 7.41 -9.92
N ARG A 58 -11.75 6.22 -9.31
CA ARG A 58 -12.49 5.84 -8.11
C ARG A 58 -11.77 4.72 -7.36
N GLN A 59 -11.96 4.67 -6.05
CA GLN A 59 -11.55 3.51 -5.26
C GLN A 59 -12.38 2.29 -5.68
N VAL A 60 -11.71 1.19 -6.01
CA VAL A 60 -12.36 -0.10 -6.27
C VAL A 60 -12.12 -1.07 -5.12
N ASP A 61 -12.96 -2.08 -5.03
CA ASP A 61 -12.82 -3.16 -4.06
C ASP A 61 -11.43 -3.83 -4.14
N THR A 62 -10.87 -4.17 -2.99
CA THR A 62 -9.51 -4.70 -2.84
C THR A 62 -9.44 -6.22 -2.95
N ALA A 63 -10.55 -6.96 -2.89
CA ALA A 63 -10.54 -8.41 -2.70
C ALA A 63 -9.76 -9.17 -3.77
N LYS A 64 -9.76 -8.68 -5.01
CA LYS A 64 -9.02 -9.29 -6.15
C LYS A 64 -7.53 -8.93 -6.19
N TYR A 65 -7.10 -8.02 -5.34
CA TYR A 65 -5.77 -7.42 -5.37
C TYR A 65 -5.02 -7.59 -4.05
N LEU A 66 -5.60 -8.28 -3.06
CA LEU A 66 -4.91 -8.56 -1.82
C LEU A 66 -3.65 -9.39 -2.07
N LEU A 67 -2.56 -9.03 -1.40
CA LEU A 67 -1.34 -9.83 -1.37
C LEU A 67 -1.54 -10.98 -0.38
N ASP A 68 -1.36 -12.22 -0.84
CA ASP A 68 -1.35 -13.41 0.00
C ASP A 68 0.09 -13.73 0.45
N PHE A 69 0.26 -14.17 1.70
CA PHE A 69 1.55 -14.42 2.35
C PHE A 69 1.69 -15.86 2.88
N ASN A 70 0.93 -16.81 2.31
CA ASN A 70 1.06 -18.24 2.62
C ASN A 70 2.49 -18.77 2.43
#